data_AF-A0AAP0F7L7-F1
#
_entry.id   AF-A0AAP0F7L7-F1
#
_cell.length_a   1.000
_cell.length_b   1.000
_cell.length_c   1.000
_cell.angle_alpha   90.00
_cell.angle_beta   90.00
_cell.angle_gamma   90.00
#
_symmetry.space_group_name_H-M   'P 1'
#
loop_
_entity.id
_entity.type
_entity.pdbx_description
1 polymer ?
#
loop_
_entity_poly.entity_id
_entity_poly.type
_entity_poly.pdbx_seq_one_letter_code
_entity_poly.pdbx_strand_id
1 'polypeptide(L)'
;MASPPPPPLHQPNTPTNPHHHLLTHLKSPKTPTQLKTLHAHLIKTSLSHNDLFLGQLLLCCNISNAAAYARRVFDSIPTPTHNPNPNPFFYNAMIKCYSQNAHHKEAIHLYSLMRARSVDCDSFTFPVVPAPRGLSGGAA
;
A
#
# COMPACT_ATOMS: atom_id res chain seq x y z
N MET A 1 13.44 -28.08 -46.15
CA MET A 1 13.74 -28.74 -44.87
C MET A 1 13.87 -27.62 -43.83
N ALA A 2 12.91 -27.52 -42.90
CA ALA A 2 12.79 -26.40 -41.97
C ALA A 2 13.60 -26.66 -40.69
N SER A 3 14.37 -25.67 -40.25
CA SER A 3 15.09 -25.73 -38.97
C SER A 3 14.12 -25.69 -37.79
N PRO A 4 14.34 -26.47 -36.71
CA PRO A 4 13.47 -26.45 -35.54
C PRO A 4 13.62 -25.14 -34.76
N PRO A 5 12.55 -24.66 -34.10
CA PRO A 5 12.61 -23.45 -33.26
C PRO A 5 13.47 -23.69 -32.01
N PRO A 6 14.18 -22.66 -31.52
CA PRO A 6 15.00 -22.79 -30.32
C PRO A 6 14.11 -23.07 -29.09
N PRO A 7 14.59 -23.87 -28.12
CA PRO A 7 13.86 -24.14 -26.88
C PRO A 7 13.65 -22.83 -26.10
N PRO A 8 12.54 -22.69 -25.35
CA PRO A 8 12.30 -21.51 -24.56
C PRO A 8 13.41 -21.35 -23.51
N LEU A 9 14.11 -20.22 -23.58
CA LEU A 9 15.08 -19.80 -22.58
C LEU A 9 14.39 -19.87 -21.21
N HIS A 10 14.89 -20.74 -20.35
CA HIS A 10 14.50 -20.78 -18.94
C HIS A 10 14.69 -19.37 -18.37
N GLN A 11 13.58 -18.66 -18.17
CA GLN A 11 13.58 -17.43 -17.41
C GLN A 11 14.07 -17.78 -16.00
N PRO A 12 15.00 -16.99 -15.44
CA PRO A 12 15.58 -17.27 -14.14
C PRO A 12 14.46 -17.37 -13.12
N ASN A 13 14.48 -18.45 -12.34
CA ASN A 13 13.64 -18.69 -11.18
C ASN A 13 13.43 -17.36 -10.45
N THR A 14 12.23 -16.79 -10.57
CA THR A 14 11.86 -15.67 -9.73
C THR A 14 11.96 -16.17 -8.30
N PRO A 15 12.67 -15.47 -7.39
CA PRO A 15 12.72 -15.88 -6.00
C PRO A 15 11.28 -15.82 -5.52
N THR A 16 10.67 -17.00 -5.38
CA THR A 16 9.33 -17.17 -4.87
C THR A 16 9.42 -16.71 -3.44
N ASN A 17 9.10 -15.43 -3.19
CA ASN A 17 9.15 -14.87 -1.87
C ASN A 17 8.31 -15.81 -0.98
N PRO A 18 8.91 -16.50 0.01
CA PRO A 18 8.23 -17.57 0.73
C PRO A 18 6.94 -17.10 1.40
N HIS A 19 6.74 -15.80 1.50
CA HIS A 19 5.57 -15.14 2.05
C HIS A 19 4.54 -14.66 1.01
N HIS A 20 4.69 -15.00 -0.27
CA HIS A 20 3.75 -14.58 -1.32
C HIS A 20 2.30 -15.01 -1.01
N HIS A 21 2.13 -16.18 -0.40
CA HIS A 21 0.82 -16.67 0.05
C HIS A 21 0.20 -15.77 1.13
N LEU A 22 0.99 -15.16 2.02
CA LEU A 22 0.49 -14.18 2.98
C LEU A 22 0.02 -12.91 2.27
N LEU A 23 0.75 -12.47 1.23
CA LEU A 23 0.41 -11.29 0.42
C LEU A 23 -0.88 -11.46 -0.38
N THR A 24 -1.16 -12.66 -0.88
CA THR A 24 -2.45 -12.96 -1.53
C THR A 24 -3.58 -13.01 -0.53
N HIS A 25 -3.38 -13.64 0.63
CA HIS A 25 -4.38 -13.61 1.71
C HIS A 25 -4.65 -12.19 2.19
N LEU A 26 -3.68 -11.28 2.13
CA LEU A 26 -3.85 -9.88 2.50
C LEU A 26 -4.81 -9.11 1.57
N LYS A 27 -5.07 -9.50 0.32
CA LYS A 27 -5.90 -8.70 -0.61
C LYS A 27 -7.41 -8.72 -0.36
N SER A 28 -7.92 -9.58 0.51
CA SER A 28 -9.36 -9.67 0.84
C SER A 28 -9.78 -8.84 2.07
N PRO A 29 -11.04 -8.37 2.15
CA PRO A 29 -11.59 -7.78 3.37
C PRO A 29 -11.46 -8.78 4.53
N LYS A 30 -11.02 -8.30 5.69
CA LYS A 30 -10.79 -9.13 6.88
C LYS A 30 -11.59 -8.61 8.06
N THR A 31 -12.03 -9.53 8.90
CA THR A 31 -12.60 -9.12 10.19
C THR A 31 -11.52 -8.50 11.08
N PRO A 32 -11.88 -7.65 12.05
CA PRO A 32 -10.92 -7.10 13.01
C PRO A 32 -10.10 -8.18 13.73
N THR A 33 -10.70 -9.33 14.01
CA THR A 33 -10.02 -10.48 14.62
C THR A 33 -8.95 -11.04 13.70
N GLN A 34 -9.25 -11.21 12.40
CA GLN A 34 -8.28 -11.67 11.42
C GLN A 34 -7.12 -10.68 11.22
N LEU A 35 -7.39 -9.36 11.23
CA LEU A 35 -6.35 -8.33 11.17
C LEU A 35 -5.39 -8.40 12.37
N LYS A 36 -5.92 -8.63 13.58
CA LYS A 36 -5.09 -8.81 14.78
C LYS A 36 -4.25 -10.08 14.71
N THR A 37 -4.84 -11.21 14.33
CA THR A 37 -4.12 -12.49 14.18
C THR A 37 -2.99 -12.36 13.16
N LEU A 38 -3.26 -11.69 12.04
CA LEU A 38 -2.28 -11.46 10.98
C LEU A 38 -1.15 -10.56 11.46
N HIS A 39 -1.46 -9.45 12.14
CA HIS A 39 -0.44 -8.59 12.72
C HIS A 39 0.40 -9.33 13.78
N ALA A 40 -0.23 -10.13 14.64
CA ALA A 40 0.48 -10.97 15.60
C ALA A 40 1.39 -11.99 14.90
N HIS A 41 0.96 -12.57 13.78
CA HIS A 41 1.79 -13.47 12.97
C HIS A 41 3.01 -12.74 12.36
N LEU A 42 2.83 -11.51 11.86
CA LEU A 42 3.93 -10.68 11.35
C LEU A 42 4.93 -10.33 12.46
N ILE A 43 4.46 -10.06 13.67
CA ILE A 43 5.32 -9.81 14.83
C ILE A 43 6.12 -11.08 15.17
N LYS A 44 5.44 -12.23 15.29
CA LYS A 44 6.08 -13.51 15.63
C LYS A 44 7.12 -13.97 14.60
N THR A 45 6.92 -13.62 13.33
CA THR A 45 7.84 -13.97 12.24
C THR A 45 8.92 -12.91 11.99
N SER A 46 9.02 -11.87 12.85
CA SER A 46 9.93 -10.74 12.67
C SER A 46 9.74 -9.95 11.36
N LEU A 47 8.58 -10.12 10.70
CA LEU A 47 8.20 -9.40 9.48
C LEU A 47 7.51 -8.06 9.78
N SER A 48 7.20 -7.78 11.05
CA SER A 48 6.62 -6.51 11.49
C SER A 48 7.51 -5.28 11.26
N HIS A 49 8.78 -5.47 10.92
CA HIS A 49 9.71 -4.40 10.53
C HIS A 49 9.89 -4.27 9.02
N ASN A 50 9.24 -5.12 8.22
CA ASN A 50 9.37 -5.11 6.78
C ASN A 50 8.29 -4.23 6.16
N ASP A 51 8.73 -3.20 5.44
CA ASP A 51 7.87 -2.18 4.85
C ASP A 51 6.76 -2.74 3.96
N LEU A 52 7.05 -3.82 3.23
CA LEU A 52 6.10 -4.46 2.33
C LEU A 52 4.92 -5.03 3.12
N PHE A 53 5.18 -5.75 4.22
CA PHE A 53 4.12 -6.38 5.01
C PHE A 53 3.34 -5.37 5.83
N LEU A 54 4.01 -4.34 6.36
CA LEU A 54 3.36 -3.21 7.03
C LEU A 54 2.44 -2.46 6.08
N GLY A 55 2.91 -2.18 4.86
CA GLY A 55 2.14 -1.48 3.85
C GLY A 55 0.91 -2.27 3.43
N GLN A 56 1.09 -3.57 3.23
CA GLN A 56 0.00 -4.47 2.90
C GLN A 56 -1.00 -4.62 4.06
N LEU A 57 -0.55 -4.63 5.32
CA LEU A 57 -1.43 -4.60 6.50
C LEU A 57 -2.26 -3.32 6.55
N LEU A 58 -1.67 -2.15 6.28
CA LEU A 58 -2.40 -0.87 6.22
C LEU A 58 -3.48 -0.87 5.14
N LEU A 59 -3.17 -1.41 3.94
CA LEU A 59 -4.16 -1.59 2.88
C LEU A 59 -5.32 -2.51 3.31
N CYS A 60 -5.04 -3.59 4.03
CA CYS A 60 -6.09 -4.45 4.59
C CYS A 60 -6.99 -3.73 5.58
N CYS A 61 -6.39 -2.91 6.44
CA CYS A 61 -7.13 -2.14 7.43
C CYS A 61 -8.06 -1.13 6.75
N ASN A 62 -7.61 -0.54 5.64
CA ASN A 62 -8.43 0.35 4.83
C ASN A 62 -9.64 -0.38 4.22
N ILE A 63 -9.42 -1.52 3.56
CA ILE A 63 -10.52 -2.33 2.97
C ILE A 63 -11.54 -2.77 4.03
N SER A 64 -11.08 -2.97 5.27
CA SER A 64 -11.89 -3.47 6.39
C SER A 64 -12.52 -2.35 7.24
N ASN A 65 -12.45 -1.09 6.78
CA ASN A 65 -12.96 0.09 7.48
C ASN A 65 -12.45 0.22 8.94
N ALA A 66 -11.19 -0.17 9.16
CA ALA A 66 -10.56 -0.27 10.48
C ALA A 66 -9.54 0.86 10.70
N ALA A 67 -9.92 2.11 10.45
CA ALA A 67 -9.02 3.26 10.50
C ALA A 67 -8.30 3.43 11.86
N ALA A 68 -8.99 3.20 12.98
CA ALA A 68 -8.38 3.25 14.31
C ALA A 68 -7.27 2.20 14.49
N TYR A 69 -7.44 1.02 13.91
CA TYR A 69 -6.42 -0.03 13.95
C TYR A 69 -5.27 0.28 12.97
N ALA A 70 -5.60 0.76 11.77
CA ALA A 70 -4.61 1.25 10.80
C ALA A 70 -3.70 2.30 11.45
N ARG A 71 -4.27 3.22 12.24
CA ARG A 71 -3.50 4.23 12.95
C ARG A 71 -2.54 3.65 13.96
N ARG A 72 -2.98 2.67 14.76
CA ARG A 72 -2.09 1.97 15.70
C ARG A 72 -0.95 1.23 15.00
N VAL A 73 -1.22 0.64 13.83
CA VAL A 73 -0.19 0.02 13.00
C VAL A 73 0.78 1.09 12.50
N PHE A 74 0.27 2.20 11.96
CA PHE A 74 1.10 3.31 11.50
C PHE A 74 1.98 3.90 12.61
N ASP A 75 1.45 4.07 13.83
CA ASP A 75 2.20 4.55 14.99
C ASP A 75 3.24 3.52 15.49
N SER A 76 3.05 2.23 15.17
CA SER A 76 4.03 1.17 15.49
C SER A 76 5.16 1.07 14.47
N ILE A 77 4.97 1.60 13.26
CA ILE A 77 6.07 1.78 12.31
C ILE A 77 7.00 2.80 12.94
N PRO A 78 8.32 2.54 13.06
CA PRO A 78 9.26 3.49 13.63
C PRO A 78 9.05 4.87 13.00
N THR A 79 8.47 5.76 13.78
CA THR A 79 8.08 7.08 13.28
C THR A 79 9.33 7.87 12.92
N PRO A 80 9.24 8.79 11.94
CA PRO A 80 10.38 9.54 11.37
C PRO A 80 11.14 10.45 12.33
N THR A 81 10.79 10.49 13.61
CA THR A 81 11.67 11.06 14.64
C THR A 81 12.98 10.29 14.76
N HIS A 82 12.99 8.99 14.40
CA HIS A 82 14.18 8.13 14.39
C HIS A 82 14.57 7.58 13.01
N ASN A 83 13.78 7.85 11.96
CA ASN A 83 14.10 7.45 10.58
C ASN A 83 14.25 8.70 9.70
N PRO A 84 15.46 9.02 9.20
CA PRO A 84 15.69 10.19 8.35
C PRO A 84 15.03 10.09 6.98
N ASN A 85 14.49 8.93 6.58
CA ASN A 85 13.81 8.74 5.31
C ASN A 85 12.46 8.00 5.49
N PRO A 86 11.40 8.68 5.95
CA PRO A 86 10.06 8.10 6.02
C PRO A 86 9.55 7.68 4.64
N ASN A 87 9.08 6.44 4.55
CA ASN A 87 8.52 5.90 3.33
C ASN A 87 7.16 6.58 3.01
N PRO A 88 7.03 7.29 1.86
CA PRO A 88 5.81 8.02 1.49
C PRO A 88 4.60 7.11 1.30
N PHE A 89 4.83 5.82 0.99
CA PHE A 89 3.76 4.84 0.82
C PHE A 89 2.85 4.75 2.06
N PHE A 90 3.41 4.78 3.28
CA PHE A 90 2.62 4.65 4.50
C PHE A 90 1.73 5.85 4.76
N TYR A 91 2.23 7.05 4.46
CA TYR A 91 1.44 8.28 4.55
C TYR A 91 0.27 8.23 3.57
N ASN A 92 0.54 7.85 2.32
CA ASN A 92 -0.48 7.77 1.28
C ASN A 92 -1.54 6.70 1.61
N ALA A 93 -1.13 5.54 2.11
CA ALA A 93 -2.04 4.50 2.56
C ALA A 93 -2.94 4.97 3.72
N MET A 94 -2.38 5.70 4.68
CA MET A 94 -3.14 6.24 5.81
C MET A 94 -4.06 7.42 5.43
N ILE A 95 -3.60 8.34 4.58
CA ILE A 95 -4.43 9.43 4.06
C ILE A 95 -5.62 8.86 3.28
N LYS A 96 -5.38 7.85 2.44
CA LYS A 96 -6.45 7.13 1.73
C LYS A 96 -7.40 6.44 2.69
N CYS A 97 -6.88 5.78 3.73
CA CYS A 97 -7.69 5.15 4.77
C CYS A 97 -8.61 6.16 5.46
N TYR A 98 -8.06 7.28 5.93
CA TYR A 98 -8.85 8.32 6.57
C TYR A 98 -9.89 8.97 5.64
N SER A 99 -9.51 9.24 4.39
CA SER A 99 -10.42 9.77 3.36
C SER A 99 -11.61 8.83 3.10
N GLN A 100 -11.36 7.52 2.98
CA GLN A 100 -12.40 6.52 2.72
C GLN A 100 -13.28 6.21 3.96
N ASN A 101 -12.78 6.48 5.17
CA ASN A 101 -13.49 6.24 6.43
C ASN A 101 -14.13 7.52 7.02
N ALA A 102 -14.32 8.57 6.20
CA ALA A 102 -14.90 9.87 6.61
C ALA A 102 -14.09 10.68 7.67
N HIS A 103 -12.83 10.35 7.91
CA HIS A 103 -11.90 11.04 8.83
C HIS A 103 -11.09 12.12 8.09
N HIS A 104 -11.78 13.04 7.42
CA HIS A 104 -11.14 14.01 6.51
C HIS A 104 -10.16 14.96 7.22
N LYS A 105 -10.44 15.33 8.48
CA LYS A 105 -9.60 16.24 9.26
C LYS A 105 -8.24 15.61 9.56
N GLU A 106 -8.24 14.34 9.93
CA GLU A 106 -7.08 13.52 10.20
C GLU A 106 -6.25 13.31 8.94
N ALA A 107 -6.92 13.09 7.79
CA ALA A 107 -6.27 12.99 6.49
C ALA A 107 -5.51 14.29 6.13
N ILE A 108 -6.14 15.45 6.29
CA ILE A 108 -5.52 16.75 6.03
C ILE A 108 -4.35 17.01 6.98
N HIS A 109 -4.52 16.73 8.27
CA HIS A 109 -3.45 16.89 9.26
C HIS A 109 -2.23 16.03 8.92
N LEU A 110 -2.47 14.77 8.53
CA LEU A 110 -1.40 13.85 8.15
C LEU A 110 -0.68 14.30 6.87
N TYR A 111 -1.42 14.85 5.90
CA TYR A 111 -0.85 15.43 4.68
C TYR A 111 0.01 16.67 4.98
N SER A 112 -0.47 17.58 5.84
CA SER A 112 0.31 18.74 6.29
C SER A 112 1.61 18.31 6.99
N LEU A 113 1.55 17.25 7.81
CA LEU A 113 2.72 16.70 8.49
C LEU A 113 3.72 16.07 7.52
N MET A 114 3.24 15.40 6.47
CA MET A 114 4.09 14.85 5.40
C MET A 114 4.83 15.96 4.65
N ARG A 115 4.12 17.04 4.28
CA ARG A 115 4.72 18.22 3.62
C ARG A 115 5.72 18.95 4.50
N ALA A 116 5.43 19.13 5.78
CA ALA A 116 6.34 19.78 6.73
C ALA A 116 7.67 19.02 6.91
N ARG A 117 7.70 17.73 6.55
CA ARG A 117 8.87 16.86 6.62
C ARG A 117 9.57 16.65 5.29
N SER A 118 9.20 17.40 4.25
CA SER A 118 9.77 17.27 2.90
C SER A 118 9.70 15.85 2.32
N VAL A 119 8.66 15.11 2.71
CA VAL A 119 8.42 13.76 2.16
C VAL A 119 7.67 13.93 0.85
N ASP A 120 8.30 13.53 -0.26
CA ASP A 120 7.69 13.60 -1.58
C ASP A 120 6.43 12.73 -1.62
N CYS A 121 5.30 13.34 -2.01
CA CYS A 121 4.05 12.62 -2.21
C CYS A 121 4.28 11.61 -3.33
N ASP A 122 4.28 10.31 -3.02
CA ASP A 122 4.29 9.33 -4.10
C ASP A 122 3.03 9.49 -4.98
N SER A 123 3.24 9.43 -6.28
CA SER A 123 2.29 9.77 -7.35
C SER A 123 1.04 8.88 -7.36
N PHE A 124 1.03 7.83 -6.54
CA PHE A 124 -0.10 6.91 -6.33
C PHE A 124 -1.27 7.49 -5.53
N THR A 125 -1.13 8.72 -5.01
CA THR A 125 -2.17 9.36 -4.16
C THR A 125 -3.28 10.02 -4.96
N PHE A 126 -3.05 10.31 -6.25
CA PHE A 126 -4.09 10.80 -7.14
C PHE A 126 -4.51 9.65 -8.05
N PRO A 127 -5.78 9.20 -8.03
CA PRO A 127 -6.30 8.60 -9.25
C PRO A 127 -6.14 9.69 -10.30
N VAL A 128 -5.28 9.46 -11.29
CA VAL A 128 -5.23 10.29 -12.50
C VAL A 128 -6.66 10.38 -12.96
N VAL A 129 -7.27 11.56 -12.78
CA VAL A 129 -8.59 11.85 -13.31
C VAL A 129 -8.40 11.72 -14.82
N PRO A 130 -8.97 10.71 -15.49
CA PRO A 130 -8.90 10.69 -16.94
C PRO A 130 -9.56 11.99 -17.40
N ALA A 131 -8.81 12.76 -18.20
CA ALA A 131 -9.30 14.02 -18.73
C ALA A 131 -10.72 13.83 -19.28
N PRO A 132 -11.67 14.74 -19.00
CA PRO A 132 -12.98 14.64 -19.62
C PRO A 132 -12.77 14.55 -21.13
N ARG A 133 -13.34 13.53 -21.77
CA ARG A 133 -13.34 13.39 -23.23
C ARG A 133 -13.94 14.67 -23.80
N GLY A 134 -13.08 15.59 -24.18
CA GLY A 134 -13.42 16.74 -24.98
C GLY A 134 -14.03 16.22 -26.27
N LEU A 135 -15.34 16.37 -26.38
CA LEU A 135 -16.06 16.39 -27.64
C LEU A 135 -15.44 17.50 -28.50
N SER A 136 -14.74 17.11 -29.56
CA SER A 136 -14.46 17.95 -30.71
C SER A 136 -14.21 17.01 -31.88
N GLY A 137 -14.93 17.02 -32.99
CA GLY A 137 -16.01 17.86 -33.48
C GLY A 137 -16.25 17.33 -34.88
N GLY A 138 -17.49 17.08 -35.25
CA GLY A 138 -17.83 16.80 -36.64
C GLY A 138 -17.57 18.03 -37.49
N ALA A 139 -16.81 17.86 -38.56
CA ALA A 139 -16.78 18.70 -39.75
C ALA A 139 -16.23 17.76 -40.85
N ALA A 140 -17.12 17.16 -41.62
CA ALA A 140 -17.55 17.62 -42.95
C ALA A 140 -16.72 16.91 -44.03
#